data_AF-A0A935NFC5-F1
#
_entry.id   AF-A0A935NFC5-F1
#
_cell.length_a   1.000
_cell.length_b   1.000
_cell.length_c   1.000
_cell.angle_alpha   90.00
_cell.angle_beta   90.00
_cell.angle_gamma   90.00
#
_symmetry.space_group_name_H-M   'P 1'
#
loop_
_entity.id
_entity.type
_entity.pdbx_description
1 polymer ?
#
loop_
_entity_poly.entity_id
_entity_poly.type
_entity_poly.pdbx_seq_one_letter_code
_entity_poly.pdbx_strand_id
1 'polypeptide(L)'
;MVDLTFLKKFTKGDSQKMKRYITLYLNVAPKTFDEMQNNLKNSDWEQLRINAHSLKPQADFMGIDSLKKELVKIEDAVKMKNFSAIENLLKTSHKIAMDSEVILKELLEKL
;
A
#
# COMPACT_ATOMS: atom_id res chain seq x y z
N MET A 1 2.85 -11.92 -1.88
CA MET A 1 4.06 -12.17 -1.08
C MET A 1 5.00 -10.99 -1.30
N VAL A 2 5.72 -10.55 -0.27
CA VAL A 2 6.65 -9.41 -0.33
C VAL A 2 7.91 -9.81 -1.12
N ASP A 3 8.33 -9.01 -2.09
CA ASP A 3 9.57 -9.20 -2.86
C ASP A 3 10.44 -7.92 -2.86
N LEU A 4 11.45 -7.90 -2.00
CA LEU A 4 12.35 -6.75 -1.87
C LEU A 4 13.45 -6.70 -2.94
N THR A 5 13.40 -7.52 -3.99
CA THR A 5 14.41 -7.52 -5.07
C THR A 5 14.56 -6.14 -5.70
N PHE A 6 13.44 -5.47 -6.00
CA PHE A 6 13.46 -4.11 -6.53
C PHE A 6 14.12 -3.15 -5.54
N LEU A 7 13.68 -3.15 -4.28
CA LEU A 7 14.24 -2.27 -3.25
C LEU A 7 15.73 -2.48 -3.08
N LYS A 8 16.18 -3.73 -3.00
CA LYS A 8 17.59 -4.10 -2.86
C LYS A 8 18.41 -3.59 -4.04
N LYS A 9 17.91 -3.72 -5.27
CA LYS A 9 18.59 -3.17 -6.46
C LYS A 9 18.64 -1.64 -6.40
N PHE A 10 17.53 -1.00 -6.03
CA PHE A 10 17.41 0.46 -5.94
C PHE A 10 18.37 1.05 -4.89
N THR A 11 18.50 0.40 -3.74
CA THR A 11 19.43 0.83 -2.68
C THR A 11 20.87 0.34 -2.91
N LYS A 12 21.14 -0.40 -3.99
CA LYS A 12 22.43 -1.07 -4.26
C LYS A 12 22.86 -2.02 -3.13
N GLY A 13 21.91 -2.66 -2.46
CA GLY A 13 22.15 -3.57 -1.34
C GLY A 13 22.47 -2.90 -0.01
N ASP A 14 22.41 -1.56 0.06
CA ASP A 14 22.63 -0.81 1.30
C ASP A 14 21.51 -1.07 2.31
N SER A 15 21.83 -1.79 3.39
CA SER A 15 20.87 -2.22 4.41
C SER A 15 20.28 -1.05 5.19
N GLN A 16 21.06 0.01 5.46
CA GLN A 16 20.53 1.21 6.15
C GLN A 16 19.49 1.92 5.29
N LYS A 17 19.73 2.04 3.98
CA LYS A 17 18.73 2.59 3.05
C LYS A 17 17.49 1.70 2.97
N MET A 18 17.66 0.37 2.88
CA MET A 18 16.52 -0.56 2.86
C MET A 18 15.66 -0.42 4.12
N LYS A 19 16.29 -0.42 5.30
CA LYS A 19 15.61 -0.18 6.58
C LYS A 19 14.80 1.11 6.55
N ARG A 20 15.42 2.21 6.12
CA ARG A 20 14.75 3.51 6.03
C ARG A 20 13.48 3.47 5.17
N TYR A 21 13.53 2.86 3.98
CA TYR A 21 12.37 2.78 3.08
C TYR A 21 11.27 1.86 3.62
N ILE A 22 11.64 0.72 4.22
CA ILE A 22 10.68 -0.18 4.86
C ILE A 22 10.01 0.53 6.05
N THR A 23 10.78 1.18 6.92
CA THR A 23 10.24 1.95 8.05
C THR A 23 9.32 3.07 7.59
N LEU A 24 9.64 3.77 6.49
CA LEU A 24 8.77 4.81 5.94
C LEU A 24 7.41 4.22 5.51
N TYR A 25 7.41 3.12 4.77
CA TYR A 25 6.18 2.42 4.39
C TYR A 25 5.36 2.01 5.61
N LEU A 26 5.99 1.35 6.59
CA LEU A 26 5.33 0.88 7.83
C LEU A 26 4.71 2.02 8.65
N ASN A 27 5.22 3.25 8.52
CA ASN A 27 4.69 4.42 9.22
C ASN A 27 3.58 5.15 8.45
N VAL A 28 3.63 5.11 7.12
CA VAL A 28 2.72 5.87 6.24
C VAL A 28 1.49 5.06 5.88
N ALA A 29 1.67 3.80 5.46
CA ALA A 29 0.60 2.98 4.92
C ALA A 29 -0.61 2.83 5.87
N PRO A 30 -0.44 2.53 7.17
CA PRO A 30 -1.58 2.43 8.10
C PRO A 30 -2.43 3.71 8.15
N LYS A 31 -1.76 4.87 8.26
CA LYS A 31 -2.44 6.17 8.35
C LYS A 31 -3.22 6.48 7.07
N THR A 32 -2.63 6.18 5.92
CA THR A 32 -3.32 6.38 4.64
C THR A 32 -4.53 5.45 4.49
N PHE A 33 -4.47 4.22 5.00
CA PHE A 33 -5.63 3.32 5.03
C PHE A 33 -6.74 3.84 5.95
N ASP A 34 -6.40 4.39 7.12
CA ASP A 34 -7.37 5.03 8.02
C ASP A 34 -8.07 6.21 7.31
N GLU A 35 -7.32 7.06 6.62
CA GLU A 35 -7.87 8.15 5.81
C GLU A 35 -8.77 7.63 4.69
N MET A 36 -8.36 6.58 3.96
CA MET A 36 -9.20 5.97 2.91
C MET A 36 -10.51 5.44 3.47
N GLN A 37 -10.50 4.88 4.68
CA GLN A 37 -11.72 4.41 5.35
C GLN A 37 -12.62 5.57 5.78
N ASN A 38 -12.06 6.70 6.19
CA ASN A 38 -12.83 7.92 6.47
C ASN A 38 -13.42 8.51 5.18
N ASN A 39 -12.65 8.55 4.10
CA ASN A 39 -13.12 9.01 2.79
C ASN A 39 -14.27 8.13 2.27
N LEU A 40 -14.18 6.80 2.45
CA LEU A 40 -15.28 5.88 2.12
C LEU A 40 -16.56 6.23 2.89
N LYS A 41 -16.48 6.45 4.21
CA LYS A 41 -17.63 6.81 5.05
C LYS A 41 -18.26 8.15 4.63
N ASN A 42 -17.42 9.10 4.24
CA ASN A 42 -17.84 10.45 3.83
C ASN A 42 -18.20 10.54 2.33
N SER A 43 -18.11 9.43 1.58
CA SER A 43 -18.25 9.42 0.12
C SER A 43 -17.29 10.39 -0.61
N ASP A 44 -16.12 10.66 -0.03
CA ASP A 44 -15.06 11.45 -0.66
C ASP A 44 -14.24 10.57 -1.61
N TRP A 45 -14.85 10.24 -2.75
CA TRP A 45 -14.29 9.30 -3.71
C TRP A 45 -12.97 9.79 -4.33
N GLU A 46 -12.85 11.10 -4.53
CA GLU A 46 -11.64 11.67 -5.13
C GLU A 46 -10.48 11.62 -4.15
N GLN A 47 -10.68 11.96 -2.88
CA GLN A 47 -9.62 11.82 -1.88
C GLN A 47 -9.27 10.34 -1.62
N LEU A 48 -10.26 9.43 -1.65
CA LEU A 48 -10.01 7.99 -1.59
C LEU A 48 -9.12 7.53 -2.74
N ARG A 49 -9.39 7.99 -3.96
CA ARG A 49 -8.59 7.70 -5.17
C ARG A 49 -7.17 8.27 -5.05
N ILE A 50 -7.02 9.51 -4.58
CA ILE A 50 -5.71 10.14 -4.37
C ILE A 50 -4.88 9.35 -3.35
N ASN A 51 -5.50 8.91 -2.26
CA ASN A 51 -4.83 8.10 -1.25
C ASN A 51 -4.40 6.74 -1.81
N ALA A 52 -5.29 6.06 -2.55
CA ALA A 52 -4.94 4.82 -3.25
C ALA A 52 -3.76 5.03 -4.22
N HIS A 53 -3.78 6.13 -4.97
CA HIS A 53 -2.71 6.49 -5.90
C HIS A 53 -1.36 6.60 -5.20
N SER A 54 -1.34 7.28 -4.06
CA SER A 54 -0.14 7.56 -3.27
C SER A 54 0.50 6.30 -2.68
N LEU A 55 -0.31 5.26 -2.41
CA LEU A 55 0.16 3.98 -1.88
C LEU A 55 0.75 3.05 -2.94
N LYS A 56 0.31 3.16 -4.20
CA LYS A 56 0.81 2.29 -5.30
C LYS A 56 2.33 2.25 -5.40
N PRO A 57 3.06 3.39 -5.51
CA PRO A 57 4.51 3.35 -5.61
C PRO A 57 5.13 2.76 -4.34
N GLN A 58 4.55 2.99 -3.16
CA GLN A 58 5.09 2.44 -1.91
C GLN A 58 4.95 0.91 -1.86
N ALA A 59 3.79 0.39 -2.27
CA ALA A 59 3.57 -1.05 -2.43
C ALA A 59 4.52 -1.67 -3.46
N ASP A 60 4.78 -0.96 -4.58
CA ASP A 60 5.71 -1.38 -5.63
C ASP A 60 7.16 -1.47 -5.12
N PHE A 61 7.59 -0.48 -4.34
CA PHE A 61 8.92 -0.49 -3.71
C PHE A 61 9.09 -1.67 -2.76
N MET A 62 8.04 -2.05 -2.03
CA MET A 62 8.06 -3.22 -1.14
C MET A 62 7.80 -4.54 -1.89
N GLY A 63 7.58 -4.51 -3.21
CA GLY A 63 7.27 -5.69 -4.02
C GLY A 63 5.95 -6.36 -3.68
N ILE A 64 4.97 -5.60 -3.18
CA ILE A 64 3.64 -6.10 -2.82
C ILE A 64 2.71 -5.95 -4.03
N ASP A 65 2.98 -6.71 -5.09
CA ASP A 65 2.25 -6.59 -6.37
C ASP A 65 0.73 -6.79 -6.22
N SER A 66 0.31 -7.68 -5.33
CA SER A 66 -1.10 -7.90 -5.02
C SER A 66 -1.77 -6.64 -4.45
N LEU A 67 -1.08 -5.91 -3.56
CA LEU A 67 -1.60 -4.65 -3.00
C LEU A 67 -1.67 -3.58 -4.09
N LYS A 68 -0.62 -3.42 -4.89
CA LYS A 68 -0.59 -2.49 -6.01
C LYS A 68 -1.78 -2.72 -6.96
N LYS A 69 -2.09 -3.98 -7.29
CA LYS A 69 -3.23 -4.35 -8.13
C LYS A 69 -4.57 -3.95 -7.51
N GLU A 70 -4.78 -4.18 -6.21
CA GLU A 70 -6.02 -3.76 -5.54
C GLU A 70 -6.15 -2.23 -5.49
N LEU A 71 -5.06 -1.50 -5.25
CA LEU A 71 -5.07 -0.03 -5.27
C LEU A 71 -5.42 0.54 -6.66
N VAL A 72 -4.94 -0.09 -7.74
CA VAL A 72 -5.33 0.27 -9.12
C VAL A 72 -6.83 0.02 -9.34
N LYS A 73 -7.36 -1.12 -8.88
CA LYS A 73 -8.80 -1.42 -8.99
C LYS A 73 -9.65 -0.38 -8.26
N ILE A 74 -9.21 0.10 -7.10
CA ILE A 74 -9.89 1.18 -6.37
C ILE A 74 -9.93 2.45 -7.23
N GLU A 75 -8.80 2.86 -7.83
CA GLU A 75 -8.77 4.05 -8.66
C GLU A 75 -9.71 3.94 -9.87
N ASP A 76 -9.71 2.78 -10.52
CA ASP A 76 -10.53 2.55 -11.71
C ASP A 76 -12.01 2.47 -11.34
N ALA A 77 -12.36 1.86 -10.20
CA ALA A 77 -13.71 1.88 -9.67
C ALA A 77 -14.23 3.30 -9.43
N VAL A 78 -13.40 4.20 -8.87
CA VAL A 78 -13.76 5.62 -8.70
C VAL A 78 -13.98 6.30 -10.05
N LYS A 79 -13.04 6.15 -11.01
CA LYS A 79 -13.15 6.76 -12.36
C LYS A 79 -14.40 6.28 -13.10
N MET A 80 -14.73 5.00 -12.98
CA MET A 80 -15.92 4.38 -13.59
C MET A 80 -17.21 4.63 -12.80
N LYS A 81 -17.13 5.34 -11.66
CA LYS A 81 -18.25 5.55 -10.72
C LYS A 81 -18.89 4.25 -10.22
N ASN A 82 -18.12 3.16 -10.17
CA ASN A 82 -18.53 1.88 -9.59
C ASN A 82 -18.25 1.86 -8.08
N PHE A 83 -18.96 2.71 -7.35
CA PHE A 83 -18.71 2.90 -5.91
C PHE A 83 -19.07 1.66 -5.07
N SER A 84 -20.01 0.83 -5.54
CA SER A 84 -20.40 -0.43 -4.87
C SER A 84 -19.25 -1.42 -4.71
N ALA A 85 -18.23 -1.36 -5.57
CA ALA A 85 -17.06 -2.25 -5.47
C ALA A 85 -16.01 -1.76 -4.45
N ILE A 86 -16.01 -0.46 -4.12
CA ILE A 86 -14.90 0.18 -3.40
C ILE A 86 -14.73 -0.38 -1.99
N GLU A 87 -15.82 -0.63 -1.26
CA GLU A 87 -15.73 -1.15 0.11
C GLU A 87 -15.00 -2.49 0.15
N ASN A 88 -15.34 -3.42 -0.75
CA ASN A 88 -14.70 -4.73 -0.80
C ASN A 88 -13.24 -4.66 -1.27
N LEU A 89 -12.94 -3.78 -2.24
CA LEU A 89 -11.57 -3.53 -2.69
C LEU A 89 -10.72 -2.90 -1.57
N LEU A 90 -11.28 -1.96 -0.82
CA LEU A 90 -10.61 -1.34 0.34
C LEU A 90 -10.34 -2.37 1.43
N LYS A 91 -11.32 -3.22 1.76
CA LYS A 91 -11.15 -4.30 2.73
C LYS A 91 -10.06 -5.29 2.31
N THR A 92 -10.04 -5.66 1.03
CA THR A 92 -9.05 -6.60 0.47
C THR A 92 -7.65 -5.99 0.48
N SER A 93 -7.50 -4.76 -0.01
CA SER A 93 -6.21 -4.04 0.02
C SER A 93 -5.68 -3.83 1.44
N HIS A 94 -6.54 -3.46 2.39
CA HIS A 94 -6.14 -3.28 3.79
C HIS A 94 -5.64 -4.60 4.39
N LYS A 95 -6.34 -5.73 4.14
CA LYS A 95 -5.88 -7.04 4.60
C LYS A 95 -4.50 -7.40 4.04
N ILE A 96 -4.28 -7.20 2.73
CA ILE A 96 -2.98 -7.46 2.10
C ILE A 96 -1.88 -6.58 2.71
N ALA A 97 -2.18 -5.32 3.00
CA ALA A 97 -1.25 -4.40 3.64
C ALA A 97 -0.87 -4.91 5.04
N MET A 98 -1.84 -5.25 5.89
CA MET A 98 -1.60 -5.79 7.23
C MET A 98 -0.74 -7.06 7.20
N ASP A 99 -1.07 -8.02 6.32
CA ASP A 99 -0.31 -9.26 6.17
C ASP A 99 1.14 -8.97 5.72
N SER A 100 1.32 -7.98 4.83
CA SER A 100 2.65 -7.59 4.34
C SER A 100 3.46 -6.82 5.38
N GLU A 101 2.83 -6.03 6.24
CA GLU A 101 3.48 -5.30 7.33
C GLU A 101 4.11 -6.25 8.35
N VAL A 102 3.45 -7.36 8.66
CA VAL A 102 4.01 -8.41 9.55
C VAL A 102 5.31 -8.95 8.95
N ILE A 103 5.28 -9.33 7.67
CA ILE A 103 6.46 -9.86 6.96
C ILE A 103 7.58 -8.81 6.92
N LEU A 104 7.25 -7.55 6.62
CA LEU A 104 8.22 -6.47 6.54
C LEU A 104 8.89 -6.16 7.89
N LYS A 105 8.16 -6.26 9.00
CA LYS A 105 8.71 -6.12 10.36
C LYS A 105 9.72 -7.22 10.66
N GLU A 106 9.39 -8.48 10.36
CA GLU A 106 10.32 -9.60 10.52
C GLU A 106 11.58 -9.48 9.64
N LEU A 107 11.43 -8.96 8.42
CA LEU A 107 12.57 -8.71 7.53
C LEU A 107 13.44 -7.55 8.05
N LEU A 108 12.83 -6.52 8.63
CA LEU A 108 13.53 -5.36 9.17
C LEU A 108 14.48 -5.73 10.32
N GLU A 109 14.06 -6.67 11.18
CA GLU A 109 14.88 -7.22 12.27
C GLU A 109 16.11 -8.00 11.78
N LYS A 110 16.06 -8.52 10.54
CA LYS A 110 17.12 -9.35 9.93
C LYS A 110 18.09 -8.55 9.05
N LEU A 111 17.78 -7.29 8.73
CA LEU A 111 18.64 -6.36 7.97
C LEU A 111 19.68 -5.70 8.89
#